data_AF-A0A9X3EAU1-F1
#
_entry.id   AF-A0A9X3EAU1-F1
#
_cell.length_a   1.000
_cell.length_b   1.000
_cell.length_c   1.000
_cell.angle_alpha   90.00
_cell.angle_beta   90.00
_cell.angle_gamma   90.00
#
_symmetry.space_group_name_H-M   'P 1'
#
loop_
_entity.id
_entity.type
_entity.pdbx_description
1 polymer ?
#
loop_
_entity_poly.entity_id
_entity_poly.type
_entity_poly.pdbx_seq_one_letter_code
_entity_poly.pdbx_strand_id
1 'polypeptide(L)'
;MLQKYFTFLIWLLVLAKVHSGHAENSAPPPLDRANARILLEISLFPDDLVWPDWRFPLTLPSDASGHEKDALEALANAGILQRERQIVRENDANGSARVQGGWLYRIHPAQDALRQSDAEWLFYGRGRVLDIPQISAPVWKEPYWYLEAEMSWCVESPASWLALDGVKQLYRARRSLESCKRPFHQSVYFQFDGRRWGYWQPQSGQPLR
;
A
#
# COMPACT_ATOMS: atom_id res chain seq x y z
N MET A 1 19.33 -31.11 1.26
CA MET A 1 20.29 -30.19 0.61
C MET A 1 19.79 -29.92 -0.80
N LEU A 2 19.91 -28.66 -1.24
CA LEU A 2 19.62 -28.15 -2.59
C LEU A 2 18.19 -28.31 -3.12
N GLN A 3 17.34 -27.32 -2.84
CA GLN A 3 16.66 -26.53 -3.88
C GLN A 3 16.04 -25.26 -3.27
N LYS A 4 16.91 -24.46 -2.64
CA LYS A 4 16.69 -23.03 -2.48
C LYS A 4 16.96 -22.40 -3.85
N TYR A 5 16.29 -21.29 -4.18
CA TYR A 5 16.43 -20.50 -5.41
C TYR A 5 15.61 -20.98 -6.63
N PHE A 6 14.27 -20.95 -6.60
CA PHE A 6 13.52 -20.87 -7.88
C PHE A 6 12.09 -20.35 -7.69
N THR A 7 11.94 -19.13 -7.17
CA THR A 7 10.71 -18.32 -7.34
C THR A 7 10.99 -16.84 -7.02
N PHE A 8 12.09 -16.33 -7.58
CA PHE A 8 12.42 -14.89 -7.61
C PHE A 8 12.48 -14.37 -9.06
N LEU A 9 11.80 -15.07 -9.97
CA LEU A 9 11.86 -14.84 -11.41
C LEU A 9 10.41 -14.88 -11.93
N ILE A 10 9.70 -13.76 -11.78
CA ILE A 10 8.49 -13.31 -12.51
C ILE A 10 7.95 -11.98 -11.90
N TRP A 11 8.51 -11.47 -10.79
CA TRP A 11 8.40 -10.05 -10.39
C TRP A 11 9.55 -9.17 -10.91
N LEU A 12 10.38 -9.70 -11.82
CA LEU A 12 11.55 -9.02 -12.37
C LEU A 12 11.39 -8.58 -13.84
N LEU A 13 10.15 -8.51 -14.35
CA LEU A 13 9.86 -8.16 -15.76
C LEU A 13 8.91 -6.97 -15.95
N VAL A 14 8.57 -6.26 -14.87
CA VAL A 14 8.11 -4.85 -14.91
C VAL A 14 9.10 -3.93 -14.17
N LEU A 15 10.28 -4.46 -13.84
CA LEU A 15 11.43 -3.64 -13.46
C LEU A 15 12.19 -3.27 -14.74
N ALA A 16 12.17 -1.97 -15.05
CA ALA A 16 13.24 -1.28 -15.71
C ALA A 16 13.80 -1.93 -16.98
N LYS A 17 13.07 -1.79 -18.10
CA LYS A 17 13.75 -1.27 -19.30
C LYS A 17 13.87 0.25 -19.13
N VAL A 18 14.51 0.69 -18.05
CA VAL A 18 15.19 1.98 -18.03
C VAL A 18 16.27 1.79 -19.07
N HIS A 19 15.97 2.20 -20.31
CA HIS A 19 17.05 2.54 -21.20
C HIS A 19 17.87 3.54 -20.41
N SER A 20 19.13 3.21 -20.14
CA SER A 20 20.13 4.15 -19.63
C SER A 20 20.39 5.20 -20.71
N GLY A 21 19.36 5.96 -21.08
CA GLY A 21 19.53 7.27 -21.66
C GLY A 21 20.19 8.09 -20.57
N HIS A 22 21.42 8.50 -20.81
CA HIS A 22 21.93 9.63 -20.05
C HIS A 22 21.00 10.77 -20.43
N ALA A 23 20.30 11.35 -19.44
CA ALA A 23 19.61 12.60 -19.70
C ALA A 23 20.70 13.59 -20.10
N GLU A 24 20.60 14.14 -21.32
CA GLU A 24 21.46 15.26 -21.68
C GLU A 24 21.23 16.38 -20.67
N ASN A 25 22.26 17.18 -20.38
CA ASN A 25 22.17 18.34 -19.48
C ASN A 25 21.36 19.51 -20.11
N SER A 26 20.40 19.18 -20.97
CA SER A 26 19.38 20.08 -21.49
C SER A 26 18.14 19.97 -20.60
N ALA A 27 17.48 21.10 -20.36
CA ALA A 27 16.31 21.14 -19.51
C ALA A 27 15.20 20.22 -20.07
N PRO A 28 14.56 19.39 -19.23
CA PRO A 28 13.50 18.50 -19.66
C PRO A 28 12.25 19.30 -20.06
N PRO A 29 11.35 18.72 -20.88
CA PRO A 29 10.06 19.34 -21.12
C PRO A 29 9.28 19.50 -19.81
N PRO A 30 8.48 20.58 -19.65
CA PRO A 30 7.67 20.77 -18.45
C PRO A 30 6.66 19.64 -18.29
N LEU A 31 6.49 19.14 -17.06
CA LEU A 31 5.43 18.21 -16.72
C LEU A 31 4.16 18.99 -16.36
N ASP A 32 3.16 18.98 -17.23
CA ASP A 32 1.86 19.57 -16.92
C ASP A 32 1.06 18.70 -15.92
N ARG A 33 0.05 19.32 -15.30
CA ARG A 33 -0.78 18.66 -14.29
C ARG A 33 -1.60 17.48 -14.81
N ALA A 34 -2.00 17.49 -16.08
CA ALA A 34 -2.80 16.41 -16.65
C ALA A 34 -1.95 15.15 -16.83
N ASN A 35 -0.75 15.31 -17.39
CA ASN A 35 0.24 14.25 -17.52
C ASN A 35 0.74 13.76 -16.16
N ALA A 36 0.99 14.66 -15.20
CA ALA A 36 1.35 14.29 -13.83
C ALA A 36 0.26 13.42 -13.18
N ARG A 37 -1.02 13.79 -13.34
CA ARG A 37 -2.15 13.01 -12.81
C ARG A 37 -2.19 11.61 -13.38
N ILE A 38 -2.10 11.46 -14.70
CA ILE A 38 -2.11 10.16 -15.38
C ILE A 38 -0.96 9.28 -14.86
N LEU A 39 0.25 9.84 -14.76
CA LEU A 39 1.41 9.12 -14.25
C LEU A 39 1.21 8.67 -12.80
N LEU A 40 0.63 9.51 -11.94
CA LEU A 40 0.37 9.16 -10.54
C LEU A 40 -0.73 8.12 -10.40
N GLU A 41 -1.83 8.24 -11.14
CA GLU A 41 -2.92 7.25 -11.10
C GLU A 41 -2.42 5.87 -11.51
N ILE A 42 -1.66 5.77 -12.61
CA ILE A 42 -1.09 4.51 -13.09
C ILE A 42 -0.05 3.95 -12.09
N SER A 43 0.72 4.81 -11.44
CA SER A 43 1.86 4.36 -10.61
C SER A 43 1.48 4.07 -9.16
N LEU A 44 0.58 4.86 -8.57
CA LEU A 44 0.19 4.76 -7.16
C LEU A 44 -1.09 3.96 -6.94
N PHE A 45 -1.99 3.97 -7.92
CA PHE A 45 -3.27 3.28 -7.83
C PHE A 45 -3.48 2.32 -9.01
N PRO A 46 -2.48 1.47 -9.37
CA PRO A 46 -2.69 0.46 -10.40
C PRO A 46 -3.71 -0.60 -9.98
N ASP A 47 -3.80 -0.85 -8.67
CA ASP A 47 -4.60 -1.89 -8.07
C ASP A 47 -5.55 -1.33 -7.01
N ASP A 48 -6.52 -2.17 -6.65
CA ASP A 48 -7.44 -1.96 -5.54
C ASP A 48 -6.69 -1.80 -4.19
N LEU A 49 -7.16 -0.90 -3.34
CA LEU A 49 -6.54 -0.63 -2.04
C LEU A 49 -6.89 -1.72 -1.02
N VAL A 50 -5.88 -2.14 -0.26
CA VAL A 50 -5.98 -3.22 0.75
C VAL A 50 -5.87 -2.74 2.20
N TRP A 51 -6.71 -3.33 3.05
CA TRP A 51 -6.96 -2.93 4.43
C TRP A 51 -6.07 -3.69 5.41
N PRO A 52 -5.41 -2.91 6.26
CA PRO A 52 -3.93 -2.75 6.31
C PRO A 52 -3.09 -3.82 5.56
N ASP A 53 -1.76 -3.77 5.68
CA ASP A 53 -0.84 -4.79 5.13
C ASP A 53 -0.99 -6.18 5.81
N TRP A 54 -2.12 -6.46 6.43
CA TRP A 54 -2.45 -7.77 6.99
C TRP A 54 -2.66 -8.77 5.87
N ARG A 55 -1.86 -9.83 5.94
CA ARG A 55 -1.99 -10.98 5.08
C ARG A 55 -2.84 -12.02 5.80
N PHE A 56 -3.96 -12.37 5.20
CA PHE A 56 -4.82 -13.44 5.70
C PHE A 56 -4.45 -14.76 5.02
N PRO A 57 -4.54 -15.90 5.73
CA PRO A 57 -4.89 -16.03 7.14
C PRO A 57 -3.87 -15.39 8.10
N LEU A 58 -4.38 -14.71 9.13
CA LEU A 58 -3.57 -14.04 10.15
C LEU A 58 -3.82 -14.69 11.51
N THR A 59 -2.76 -15.05 12.23
CA THR A 59 -2.87 -15.62 13.57
C THR A 59 -2.32 -14.66 14.60
N LEU A 60 -3.10 -14.36 15.65
CA LEU A 60 -2.65 -13.59 16.80
C LEU A 60 -2.69 -14.45 18.08
N PRO A 61 -1.70 -14.32 18.98
CA PRO A 61 -1.79 -14.86 20.34
C PRO A 61 -3.05 -14.37 21.08
N SER A 62 -3.60 -15.20 21.97
CA SER A 62 -4.81 -14.84 22.74
C SER A 62 -4.61 -13.64 23.68
N ASP A 63 -3.38 -13.45 24.14
CA ASP A 63 -2.96 -12.34 25.01
C ASP A 63 -2.46 -11.12 24.22
N ALA A 64 -2.52 -11.16 22.88
CA ALA A 64 -2.22 -10.00 22.05
C ALA A 64 -3.11 -8.81 22.46
N SER A 65 -2.49 -7.64 22.51
CA SER A 65 -3.13 -6.39 22.90
C SER A 65 -2.69 -5.25 21.96
N GLY A 66 -3.48 -4.18 21.93
CA GLY A 66 -3.22 -3.00 21.11
C GLY A 66 -4.14 -2.88 19.89
N HIS A 67 -3.92 -1.80 19.14
CA HIS A 67 -4.83 -1.34 18.09
C HIS A 67 -5.10 -2.37 16.98
N GLU A 68 -4.14 -3.24 16.67
CA GLU A 68 -4.30 -4.31 15.69
C GLU A 68 -5.33 -5.34 16.15
N LYS A 69 -5.21 -5.81 17.39
CA LYS A 69 -6.15 -6.76 18.00
C LYS A 69 -7.56 -6.18 18.06
N ASP A 70 -7.69 -4.94 18.53
CA ASP A 70 -8.99 -4.26 18.62
C ASP A 70 -9.67 -4.12 17.25
N ALA A 71 -8.88 -3.80 16.22
CA ALA A 71 -9.39 -3.66 14.86
C ALA A 71 -9.80 -5.01 14.24
N LEU A 72 -9.03 -6.08 14.44
CA LEU A 72 -9.39 -7.42 13.98
C LEU A 72 -10.65 -7.93 14.69
N GLU A 73 -10.81 -7.66 16.00
CA GLU A 73 -12.02 -7.99 16.74
C GLU A 73 -13.23 -7.21 16.24
N ALA A 74 -13.09 -5.91 15.97
CA ALA A 74 -14.16 -5.11 15.39
C ALA A 74 -14.61 -5.64 14.02
N LEU A 75 -13.64 -6.01 13.16
CA LEU A 75 -13.93 -6.59 11.85
C LEU A 75 -14.58 -7.98 11.96
N ALA A 76 -14.15 -8.81 12.91
CA ALA A 76 -14.76 -10.12 13.15
C ALA A 76 -16.18 -9.99 13.69
N ASN A 77 -16.42 -9.10 14.65
CA ASN A 77 -17.75 -8.83 15.20
C ASN A 77 -18.71 -8.26 14.16
N ALA A 78 -18.20 -7.54 13.16
CA ALA A 78 -18.98 -7.04 12.02
C ALA A 78 -19.16 -8.08 10.89
N GLY A 79 -18.67 -9.31 11.04
CA GLY A 79 -18.80 -10.37 10.04
C GLY A 79 -17.89 -10.22 8.81
N ILE A 80 -16.89 -9.33 8.88
CA ILE A 80 -15.93 -9.10 7.79
C ILE A 80 -14.81 -10.14 7.83
N LEU A 81 -14.44 -10.54 9.05
CA LEU A 81 -13.50 -11.63 9.29
C LEU A 81 -14.21 -12.79 9.97
N GLN A 82 -13.81 -14.01 9.61
CA GLN A 82 -14.05 -15.20 10.43
C GLN A 82 -12.95 -15.29 11.48
N ARG A 83 -13.32 -15.71 12.70
CA ARG A 83 -12.40 -15.87 13.82
C ARG A 83 -12.53 -17.27 14.41
N GLU A 84 -11.44 -18.02 14.39
CA GLU A 84 -11.35 -19.40 14.89
C GLU A 84 -10.28 -19.52 15.98
N ARG A 85 -10.53 -20.34 17.00
CA ARG A 85 -9.54 -20.59 18.05
C ARG A 85 -8.50 -21.59 17.56
N GLN A 86 -7.22 -21.26 17.67
CA GLN A 86 -6.11 -22.11 17.25
C GLN A 86 -5.06 -22.26 18.38
N ILE A 87 -4.26 -23.31 18.31
CA ILE A 87 -3.08 -23.50 19.15
C ILE A 87 -1.86 -22.92 18.42
N VAL A 88 -1.15 -22.00 19.08
CA VAL A 88 0.08 -21.36 18.59
C VAL A 88 1.26 -21.89 19.41
N ARG A 89 2.34 -22.24 18.72
CA ARG A 89 3.59 -22.68 19.35
C ARG A 89 4.60 -21.54 19.27
N GLU A 90 5.04 -21.05 20.41
CA GLU A 90 6.05 -20.00 20.51
C GLU A 90 7.32 -20.58 21.12
N ASN A 91 8.47 -20.31 20.50
CA ASN A 91 9.76 -20.70 21.07
C ASN A 91 10.24 -19.57 21.97
N ASP A 92 10.49 -19.86 23.23
CA ASP A 92 11.12 -18.89 24.11
C ASP A 92 12.60 -18.68 23.74
N ALA A 93 13.18 -17.59 24.27
CA ALA A 93 14.58 -17.25 24.06
C ALA A 93 15.57 -18.31 24.61
N ASN A 94 15.10 -19.25 25.44
CA ASN A 94 15.88 -20.32 26.05
C ASN A 94 15.72 -21.67 25.32
N GLY A 95 15.00 -21.72 24.18
CA GLY A 95 14.79 -22.92 23.38
C GLY A 95 13.66 -23.84 23.86
N SER A 96 12.88 -23.44 24.87
CA SER A 96 11.68 -24.15 25.30
C SER A 96 10.46 -23.69 24.48
N ALA A 97 9.71 -24.65 23.93
CA ALA A 97 8.50 -24.35 23.18
C ALA A 97 7.31 -24.24 24.14
N ARG A 98 6.69 -23.07 24.21
CA ARG A 98 5.41 -22.85 24.90
C ARG A 98 4.26 -23.01 23.91
N VAL A 99 3.21 -23.68 24.36
CA VAL A 99 1.96 -23.85 23.62
C VAL A 99 0.95 -22.89 24.22
N GLN A 100 0.48 -21.92 23.42
CA GLN A 100 -0.52 -20.95 23.85
C GLN A 100 -1.72 -20.94 22.90
N GLY A 101 -2.86 -20.48 23.40
CA GLY A 101 -4.01 -20.23 22.54
C GLY A 101 -3.76 -19.02 21.65
N GLY A 102 -4.38 -19.02 20.47
CA GLY A 102 -4.44 -17.88 19.58
C GLY A 102 -5.76 -17.85 18.81
N TRP A 103 -5.93 -16.78 18.06
CA TRP A 103 -7.04 -16.54 17.15
C TRP A 103 -6.55 -16.50 15.73
N LEU A 104 -7.10 -17.37 14.91
CA LEU A 104 -6.95 -17.38 13.46
C LEU A 104 -8.05 -16.52 12.86
N TYR A 105 -7.65 -15.50 12.11
CA TYR A 105 -8.51 -14.63 11.34
C TYR A 105 -8.43 -14.99 9.86
N ARG A 106 -9.58 -15.02 9.20
CA ARG A 106 -9.72 -15.20 7.74
C ARG A 106 -10.70 -14.18 7.19
N ILE A 107 -10.55 -13.76 5.95
CA ILE A 107 -11.55 -12.91 5.31
C ILE A 107 -12.81 -13.74 5.10
N HIS A 108 -13.97 -13.19 5.46
CA HIS A 108 -15.23 -13.89 5.27
C HIS A 108 -15.49 -14.08 3.76
N PRO A 109 -15.91 -15.26 3.26
CA PRO A 109 -16.05 -15.53 1.82
C PRO A 109 -17.00 -14.62 1.04
N ALA A 110 -17.88 -13.91 1.76
CA ALA A 110 -18.81 -12.93 1.20
C ALA A 110 -18.20 -11.52 1.01
N GLN A 111 -16.95 -11.31 1.44
CA GLN A 111 -16.25 -10.04 1.30
C GLN A 111 -15.32 -10.09 0.09
N ASP A 112 -15.14 -8.94 -0.54
CA ASP A 112 -14.15 -8.78 -1.59
C ASP A 112 -12.74 -8.90 -1.00
N ALA A 113 -11.96 -9.85 -1.53
CA ALA A 113 -10.59 -10.08 -1.13
C ALA A 113 -9.70 -10.08 -2.37
N LEU A 114 -8.56 -9.39 -2.27
CA LEU A 114 -7.49 -9.54 -3.25
C LEU A 114 -6.70 -10.79 -2.90
N ARG A 115 -6.59 -11.71 -3.86
CA ARG A 115 -5.80 -12.95 -3.73
C ARG A 115 -4.50 -12.83 -4.50
N GLN A 116 -3.39 -13.01 -3.81
CA GLN A 116 -2.08 -13.11 -4.46
C GLN A 116 -1.29 -14.25 -3.81
N SER A 117 -1.06 -15.31 -4.58
CA SER A 117 -0.49 -16.56 -4.05
C SER A 117 -1.35 -17.15 -2.92
N ASP A 118 -0.73 -17.59 -1.84
CA ASP A 118 -1.38 -18.18 -0.66
C ASP A 118 -1.93 -17.15 0.36
N ALA A 119 -1.91 -15.86 0.02
CA ALA A 119 -2.36 -14.78 0.89
C ALA A 119 -3.57 -14.05 0.31
N GLU A 120 -4.45 -13.62 1.21
CA GLU A 120 -5.60 -12.77 0.92
C GLU A 120 -5.45 -11.43 1.63
N TRP A 121 -5.88 -10.35 0.98
CA TRP A 121 -5.93 -9.01 1.54
C TRP A 121 -7.35 -8.47 1.48
N LEU A 122 -7.75 -7.76 2.52
CA LEU A 122 -9.11 -7.24 2.63
C LEU A 122 -9.25 -5.97 1.78
N PHE A 123 -10.06 -6.01 0.74
CA PHE A 123 -10.31 -4.85 -0.12
C PHE A 123 -11.07 -3.74 0.63
N TYR A 124 -10.71 -2.46 0.41
CA TYR A 124 -11.46 -1.34 1.00
C TYR A 124 -11.83 -0.18 0.06
N GLY A 125 -11.40 -0.19 -1.19
CA GLY A 125 -11.74 0.85 -2.17
C GLY A 125 -10.65 1.07 -3.20
N ARG A 126 -10.79 2.09 -4.04
CA ARG A 126 -9.82 2.45 -5.08
C ARG A 126 -9.22 3.81 -4.81
N GLY A 127 -7.92 3.96 -5.05
CA GLY A 127 -7.28 5.26 -4.94
C GLY A 127 -7.56 6.10 -6.17
N ARG A 128 -7.80 7.40 -5.96
CA ARG A 128 -8.00 8.36 -7.04
C ARG A 128 -7.30 9.67 -6.72
N VAL A 129 -6.55 10.20 -7.69
CA VAL A 129 -5.95 11.53 -7.60
C VAL A 129 -7.06 12.57 -7.82
N LEU A 130 -7.21 13.48 -6.87
CA LEU A 130 -8.18 14.58 -6.95
C LEU A 130 -7.54 15.82 -7.57
N ASP A 131 -6.38 16.22 -7.06
CA ASP A 131 -5.72 17.45 -7.48
C ASP A 131 -4.20 17.40 -7.31
N ILE A 132 -3.50 18.24 -8.07
CA ILE A 132 -2.05 18.47 -8.02
C ILE A 132 -1.83 19.98 -7.93
N PRO A 133 -1.98 20.58 -6.72
CA PRO A 133 -1.90 22.03 -6.56
C PRO A 133 -0.56 22.61 -7.03
N GLN A 134 0.53 21.90 -6.75
CA GLN A 134 1.89 22.38 -6.98
C GLN A 134 2.75 21.32 -7.67
N ILE A 135 3.55 21.78 -8.64
CA ILE A 135 4.62 21.04 -9.30
C ILE A 135 5.85 21.96 -9.26
N SER A 136 6.97 21.47 -8.72
CA SER A 136 8.21 22.25 -8.63
C SER A 136 8.87 22.42 -9.99
N ALA A 137 9.82 23.35 -10.08
CA ALA A 137 10.74 23.36 -11.21
C ALA A 137 11.59 22.06 -11.24
N PRO A 138 11.97 21.55 -12.43
CA PRO A 138 12.93 20.45 -12.55
C PRO A 138 14.28 20.81 -11.93
N VAL A 139 14.84 19.87 -11.17
CA VAL A 139 16.17 19.96 -10.55
C VAL A 139 17.04 18.86 -11.13
N TRP A 140 18.20 19.24 -11.67
CA TRP A 140 19.20 18.28 -12.12
C TRP A 140 19.89 17.64 -10.92
N LYS A 141 19.83 16.31 -10.82
CA LYS A 141 20.67 15.52 -9.93
C LYS A 141 21.20 14.33 -10.72
N GLU A 142 22.43 14.48 -11.21
CA GLU A 142 23.11 13.52 -12.07
C GLU A 142 22.81 12.06 -11.66
N PRO A 143 22.38 11.19 -12.61
CA PRO A 143 22.24 11.42 -14.05
C PRO A 143 20.80 11.75 -14.51
N TYR A 144 19.95 12.28 -13.64
CA TYR A 144 18.52 12.47 -13.92
C TYR A 144 17.99 13.86 -13.51
N TRP A 145 16.89 14.28 -14.15
CA TRP A 145 16.10 15.40 -13.66
C TRP A 145 15.00 14.89 -12.74
N TYR A 146 14.75 15.64 -11.67
CA TYR A 146 13.68 15.34 -10.72
C TYR A 146 12.78 16.55 -10.52
N LEU A 147 11.53 16.32 -10.18
CA LEU A 147 10.66 17.35 -9.63
C LEU A 147 9.81 16.77 -8.50
N GLU A 148 9.34 17.64 -7.63
CA GLU A 148 8.38 17.32 -6.59
C GLU A 148 7.00 17.84 -7.00
N ALA A 149 5.96 17.08 -6.69
CA ALA A 149 4.59 17.55 -6.79
C ALA A 149 3.85 17.29 -5.47
N GLU A 150 3.03 18.24 -5.07
CA GLU A 150 2.05 18.03 -4.02
C GLU A 150 0.80 17.44 -4.65
N MET A 151 0.32 16.32 -4.12
CA MET A 151 -0.92 15.70 -4.59
C MET A 151 -1.96 15.59 -3.47
N SER A 152 -3.22 15.68 -3.88
CA SER A 152 -4.38 15.35 -3.07
C SER A 152 -5.08 14.13 -3.67
N TRP A 153 -5.38 13.12 -2.85
CA TRP A 153 -6.05 11.89 -3.31
C TRP A 153 -7.13 11.43 -2.33
N CYS A 154 -8.04 10.58 -2.80
CA CYS A 154 -9.06 9.96 -1.96
C CYS A 154 -9.32 8.49 -2.31
N VAL A 155 -10.09 7.83 -1.44
CA VAL A 155 -10.62 6.49 -1.64
C VAL A 155 -11.96 6.62 -2.34
N GLU A 156 -11.95 6.35 -3.64
CA GLU A 156 -13.15 6.22 -4.46
C GLU A 156 -13.79 4.84 -4.26
N SER A 157 -15.12 4.79 -4.33
CA SER A 157 -15.90 3.55 -4.18
C SER A 157 -15.49 2.75 -2.93
N PRO A 158 -15.52 3.35 -1.72
CA PRO A 158 -15.16 2.64 -0.51
C PRO A 158 -16.04 1.42 -0.32
N ALA A 159 -15.46 0.31 0.13
CA ALA A 159 -16.21 -0.91 0.39
C ALA A 159 -17.31 -0.65 1.41
N SER A 160 -18.50 -1.22 1.18
CA SER A 160 -19.71 -0.95 1.98
C SER A 160 -19.52 -1.30 3.46
N TRP A 161 -18.69 -2.31 3.75
CA TRP A 161 -18.42 -2.76 5.10
C TRP A 161 -17.71 -1.71 5.96
N LEU A 162 -17.02 -0.73 5.37
CA LEU A 162 -16.40 0.37 6.10
C LEU A 162 -17.40 1.23 6.87
N ALA A 163 -18.65 1.27 6.42
CA ALA A 163 -19.72 2.06 7.03
C ALA A 163 -20.47 1.32 8.14
N LEU A 164 -20.18 0.04 8.38
CA LEU A 164 -20.83 -0.75 9.43
C LEU A 164 -20.54 -0.18 10.82
N ASP A 165 -21.50 -0.34 11.73
CA ASP A 165 -21.33 0.00 13.13
C ASP A 165 -20.18 -0.83 13.75
N GLY A 166 -19.41 -0.20 14.64
CA GLY A 166 -18.16 -0.77 15.14
C GLY A 166 -16.97 -0.57 14.19
N VAL A 167 -17.13 -0.87 12.89
CA VAL A 167 -16.06 -0.69 11.89
C VAL A 167 -15.80 0.79 11.59
N LYS A 168 -16.86 1.58 11.37
CA LYS A 168 -16.74 3.01 11.01
C LYS A 168 -16.00 3.86 12.06
N GLN A 169 -15.89 3.36 13.30
CA GLN A 169 -15.16 4.02 14.37
C GLN A 169 -13.65 3.79 14.30
N LEU A 170 -13.19 2.76 13.57
CA LEU A 170 -11.78 2.56 13.30
C LEU A 170 -11.25 3.75 12.52
N TYR A 171 -10.11 4.31 12.96
CA TYR A 171 -9.53 5.52 12.38
C TYR A 171 -9.42 5.44 10.85
N ARG A 172 -8.91 4.31 10.35
CA ARG A 172 -8.76 4.09 8.91
C ARG A 172 -10.13 4.08 8.21
N ALA A 173 -11.15 3.42 8.78
CA ALA A 173 -12.51 3.32 8.18
C ALA A 173 -13.11 4.71 8.00
N ARG A 174 -13.11 5.46 9.09
CA ARG A 174 -13.54 6.86 9.08
C ARG A 174 -12.75 7.69 8.07
N ARG A 175 -11.42 7.60 8.05
CA ARG A 175 -10.59 8.41 7.14
C ARG A 175 -10.82 8.05 5.67
N SER A 176 -11.01 6.78 5.34
CA SER A 176 -11.34 6.36 3.97
C SER A 176 -12.69 6.91 3.53
N LEU A 177 -13.73 6.80 4.38
CA LEU A 177 -15.07 7.32 4.08
C LEU A 177 -15.09 8.86 3.94
N GLU A 178 -14.29 9.57 4.72
CA GLU A 178 -14.19 11.03 4.67
C GLU A 178 -13.27 11.54 3.55
N SER A 179 -12.45 10.68 2.95
CA SER A 179 -11.29 11.07 2.15
C SER A 179 -11.64 11.98 0.97
N CYS A 180 -12.75 11.77 0.24
CA CYS A 180 -13.06 12.64 -0.89
C CYS A 180 -13.60 14.03 -0.48
N LYS A 181 -14.07 14.18 0.78
CA LYS A 181 -14.40 15.50 1.37
C LYS A 181 -13.19 16.13 2.06
N ARG A 182 -12.28 15.30 2.58
CA ARG A 182 -11.08 15.68 3.32
C ARG A 182 -9.88 14.88 2.77
N PRO A 183 -9.35 15.28 1.60
CA PRO A 183 -8.34 14.55 0.85
C PRO A 183 -7.10 14.21 1.68
N PHE A 184 -6.44 13.13 1.30
CA PHE A 184 -5.10 12.85 1.76
C PHE A 184 -4.12 13.70 0.97
N HIS A 185 -3.18 14.33 1.66
CA HIS A 185 -2.12 15.14 1.04
C HIS A 185 -0.79 14.41 1.15
N GLN A 186 -0.03 14.39 0.06
CA GLN A 186 1.27 13.74 0.00
C GLN A 186 2.17 14.43 -1.03
N SER A 187 3.46 14.57 -0.70
CA SER A 187 4.50 14.89 -1.67
C SER A 187 4.91 13.64 -2.43
N VAL A 188 4.95 13.75 -3.75
CA VAL A 188 5.39 12.71 -4.68
C VAL A 188 6.47 13.28 -5.58
N TYR A 189 7.27 12.39 -6.17
CA TYR A 189 8.41 12.78 -6.98
C TYR A 189 8.32 12.14 -8.35
N PHE A 190 8.87 12.85 -9.33
CA PHE A 190 9.01 12.37 -10.69
C PHE A 190 10.47 12.39 -11.10
N GLN A 191 10.87 11.44 -11.93
CA GLN A 191 12.20 11.34 -12.53
C GLN A 191 12.07 11.37 -14.05
N PHE A 192 12.93 12.12 -14.72
CA PHE A 192 13.08 12.12 -16.17
C PHE A 192 14.32 11.31 -16.57
N ASP A 193 14.12 10.26 -17.37
CA ASP A 193 15.17 9.32 -17.79
C ASP A 193 15.91 9.73 -19.09
N GLY A 194 15.75 10.99 -19.52
CA GLY A 194 16.23 11.48 -20.81
C GLY A 194 15.22 11.30 -21.95
N ARG A 195 14.12 10.59 -21.72
CA ARG A 195 13.04 10.41 -22.73
C ARG A 195 11.67 10.79 -22.20
N ARG A 196 11.35 10.41 -20.96
CA ARG A 196 10.01 10.63 -20.37
C ARG A 196 10.08 10.83 -18.87
N TRP A 197 9.06 11.52 -18.36
CA TRP A 197 8.77 11.58 -16.94
C TRP A 197 8.17 10.25 -16.48
N GLY A 198 8.55 9.80 -15.29
CA GLY A 198 7.95 8.67 -14.58
C GLY A 198 7.85 8.96 -13.08
N TYR A 199 6.93 8.29 -12.40
CA TYR A 199 6.86 8.33 -10.94
C TYR A 199 8.15 7.76 -10.35
N TRP A 200 8.69 8.46 -9.36
CA TRP A 200 9.89 8.05 -8.65
C TRP A 200 9.59 7.98 -7.15
N GLN A 201 9.91 6.85 -6.55
CA GLN A 201 9.84 6.68 -5.11
C GLN A 201 11.26 6.60 -4.55
N PRO A 202 11.66 7.53 -3.66
CA PRO A 202 12.95 7.42 -2.99
C PRO A 202 12.99 6.11 -2.21
N GLN A 203 14.11 5.38 -2.31
CA GLN A 203 14.39 4.34 -1.33
C GLN A 203 14.48 5.01 0.04
N SER A 204 13.63 4.56 0.95
CA SER A 204 13.41 5.03 2.33
C SER A 204 14.34 6.16 2.84
N GLY A 205 13.80 7.37 2.99
CA GLY A 205 14.29 8.37 3.95
C GLY A 205 15.22 9.48 3.46
N GLN A 206 15.56 9.54 2.17
CA GLN A 206 16.33 10.67 1.63
C GLN A 206 15.42 11.72 0.97
N PRO A 207 15.17 12.88 1.61
CA PRO A 207 14.56 14.01 0.92
C PRO A 207 15.50 14.50 -0.19
N LEU A 208 14.94 15.01 -1.28
CA LEU A 208 15.70 15.69 -2.35
C LEU A 208 16.24 17.04 -1.85
N ARG A 209 17.12 17.06 -0.84
CA ARG A 209 17.90 18.26 -0.49
C ARG A 209 19.07 18.47 -1.43
#